data_AF-A0AAF0ZL64-F1
#
_entry.id   AF-A0AAF0ZL64-F1
#
_cell.length_a   1.000
_cell.length_b   1.000
_cell.length_c   1.000
_cell.angle_alpha   90.00
_cell.angle_beta   90.00
_cell.angle_gamma   90.00
#
_symmetry.space_group_name_H-M   'P 1'
#
loop_
_entity.id
_entity.type
_entity.pdbx_description
1 polymer ?
#
loop_
_entity_poly.entity_id
_entity_poly.type
_entity_poly.pdbx_seq_one_letter_code
_entity_poly.pdbx_strand_id
1 'polypeptide(L)'
;MVAYELDLPSELEAVHPVFHVSMLRKCIGDPSRIKPIENICIAEDLSYAKVPIAILDRQVRKLQTKDVASVKVLRRNNNVEEMTCEAEEEMRKEYP
;
A
#
# COMPACT_ATOMS: atom_id res chain seq x y z
N MET A 1 29.31 10.32 -12.84
CA MET A 1 27.88 10.28 -13.19
C MET A 1 27.76 10.96 -14.53
N VAL A 2 27.14 10.29 -15.50
CA VAL A 2 26.99 10.81 -16.86
C VAL A 2 25.51 11.06 -17.09
N ALA A 3 25.17 12.18 -17.70
CA ALA A 3 23.81 12.48 -18.12
C ALA A 3 23.67 12.12 -19.60
N TYR A 4 22.60 11.41 -19.93
CA TYR A 4 22.23 11.09 -21.31
C TYR A 4 20.85 11.65 -21.57
N GLU A 5 20.71 12.34 -22.69
CA GLU A 5 19.40 12.71 -23.22
C GLU A 5 19.00 11.63 -24.22
N LEU A 6 17.80 11.07 -24.04
CA LEU A 6 17.27 9.99 -24.86
C LEU A 6 16.08 10.48 -25.69
N ASP A 7 16.00 10.02 -26.93
CA ASP A 7 14.79 10.16 -27.74
C ASP A 7 13.73 9.20 -27.21
N LEU A 8 12.77 9.75 -26.46
CA LEU A 8 11.69 8.98 -25.88
C LEU A 8 10.55 8.75 -26.89
N PRO A 9 9.89 7.59 -26.84
CA PRO A 9 8.70 7.32 -27.65
C PRO A 9 7.52 8.19 -27.17
N SER A 10 6.56 8.46 -28.06
CA SER A 10 5.48 9.43 -27.83
C SER A 10 4.58 9.10 -26.62
N GLU A 11 4.49 7.83 -26.22
CA GLU A 11 3.75 7.41 -25.03
C GLU A 11 4.36 7.94 -23.72
N LEU A 12 5.61 8.40 -23.74
CA LEU A 12 6.36 8.90 -22.59
C LEU A 12 6.70 10.40 -22.69
N GLU A 13 5.95 11.16 -23.49
CA GLU A 13 6.20 12.60 -23.71
C GLU A 13 6.15 13.43 -22.41
N ALA A 14 5.43 12.95 -21.38
CA ALA A 14 5.39 13.58 -20.07
C ALA A 14 6.65 13.35 -19.20
N VAL A 15 7.57 12.47 -19.64
CA VAL A 15 8.79 12.12 -18.90
C VAL A 15 9.96 12.98 -19.38
N HIS A 16 10.74 13.51 -18.44
CA HIS A 16 11.92 14.31 -18.77
C HIS A 16 12.99 13.43 -19.43
N PRO A 17 13.51 13.79 -20.64
CA PRO A 17 14.34 12.89 -21.46
C PRO A 17 15.78 12.74 -20.97
N VAL A 18 16.20 13.51 -19.96
CA VAL A 18 17.55 13.45 -19.38
C VAL A 18 17.61 12.45 -18.24
N PHE A 19 18.42 11.41 -18.41
CA PHE A 19 18.66 10.36 -17.42
C PHE A 19 20.10 10.41 -16.92
N HIS A 20 20.27 10.33 -15.62
CA HIS A 20 21.59 10.26 -15.03
C HIS A 20 22.00 8.83 -14.71
N VAL A 21 23.07 8.37 -15.37
CA VAL A 21 23.65 7.05 -15.14
C VAL A 21 24.90 7.19 -14.27
N SER A 22 24.85 6.58 -13.10
CA SER A 22 25.99 6.45 -12.20
C SER A 22 26.61 5.06 -12.32
N MET A 23 27.92 4.99 -12.54
CA MET A 23 28.67 3.73 -12.43
C MET A 23 28.83 3.38 -10.96
N LEU A 24 27.93 2.56 -10.44
CA LEU A 24 28.02 2.06 -9.07
C LEU A 24 29.06 0.93 -9.01
N ARG A 25 29.93 0.96 -8.00
CA ARG A 25 30.80 -0.18 -7.69
C ARG A 25 29.95 -1.32 -7.13
N LYS A 26 30.28 -2.56 -7.49
CA LYS A 26 29.65 -3.75 -6.90
C LYS A 26 29.93 -3.77 -5.39
N CYS A 27 28.95 -3.41 -4.58
CA CYS A 27 28.98 -3.69 -3.16
C CYS A 27 28.77 -5.20 -2.96
N ILE A 28 29.80 -5.90 -2.47
CA ILE A 28 29.63 -7.23 -1.87
C ILE A 28 29.06 -6.99 -0.47
N GLY A 29 27.78 -6.65 -0.40
CA GLY A 29 27.09 -6.40 0.86
C GLY A 29 26.84 -7.71 1.59
N ASP A 30 27.02 -7.72 2.90
CA ASP A 30 26.52 -8.78 3.78
C ASP A 30 25.02 -8.99 3.51
N PRO A 31 24.57 -10.20 3.13
CA PRO A 31 23.17 -10.51 2.88
C PRO A 31 22.25 -10.11 4.05
N SER A 32 22.78 -10.02 5.28
CA SER A 32 22.03 -9.57 6.46
C SER A 32 21.53 -8.12 6.35
N ARG A 33 22.16 -7.29 5.51
CA ARG A 33 21.84 -5.87 5.32
C ARG A 33 20.82 -5.65 4.20
N ILE A 34 20.50 -6.69 3.43
CA ILE A 34 19.48 -6.64 2.39
C ILE A 34 18.13 -6.89 3.05
N LYS A 35 17.43 -5.81 3.39
CA LYS A 35 16.01 -5.89 3.74
C LYS A 35 15.24 -6.16 2.44
N PRO A 36 14.51 -7.28 2.32
CA PRO A 36 13.60 -7.44 1.20
C PRO A 36 12.60 -6.28 1.24
N ILE A 37 12.32 -5.70 0.07
CA ILE A 37 11.24 -4.75 -0.07
C ILE A 37 9.97 -5.55 0.22
N GLU A 38 9.27 -5.23 1.29
CA GLU A 38 7.96 -5.83 1.56
C GLU A 38 7.04 -5.53 0.38
N ASN A 39 6.21 -6.49 -0.04
CA ASN A 39 5.32 -6.29 -1.18
C ASN A 39 4.36 -5.13 -0.88
N ILE A 40 4.68 -3.95 -1.42
CA ILE A 40 3.86 -2.76 -1.30
C ILE A 40 2.77 -2.84 -2.36
N CYS A 41 1.53 -3.08 -1.94
CA CYS A 41 0.38 -2.93 -2.83
C CYS A 41 0.06 -1.43 -2.97
N ILE A 42 0.28 -0.89 -4.16
CA ILE A 42 -0.06 0.49 -4.52
C ILE A 42 -1.32 0.44 -5.40
N ALA A 43 -2.36 1.17 -5.02
CA ALA A 43 -3.58 1.32 -5.79
C ALA A 43 -3.37 2.23 -7.02
N GLU A 44 -4.31 2.24 -7.96
CA GLU A 44 -4.22 3.03 -9.20
C GLU A 44 -4.08 4.54 -8.96
N ASP A 45 -4.57 5.03 -7.81
CA ASP A 45 -4.45 6.42 -7.36
C ASP A 45 -3.14 6.72 -6.62
N LEU A 46 -2.17 5.81 -6.67
CA LEU A 46 -0.88 5.87 -5.97
C LEU A 46 -0.98 5.82 -4.43
N SER A 47 -2.16 5.51 -3.88
CA SER A 47 -2.32 5.26 -2.45
C SER A 47 -1.85 3.86 -2.07
N TYR A 48 -1.46 3.68 -0.82
CA TYR A 48 -1.15 2.35 -0.28
C TYR A 48 -2.46 1.58 -0.02
N ALA A 49 -2.55 0.36 -0.54
CA ALA A 49 -3.71 -0.48 -0.31
C ALA A 49 -3.78 -0.91 1.15
N LYS A 50 -4.94 -0.65 1.80
CA LYS A 50 -5.19 -1.10 3.17
C LYS A 50 -5.64 -2.54 3.16
N VAL A 51 -4.81 -3.45 3.66
CA VAL A 51 -5.15 -4.88 3.74
C VAL A 51 -5.67 -5.23 5.14
N PRO A 52 -6.86 -5.83 5.28
CA PRO A 52 -7.33 -6.32 6.58
C PRO A 52 -6.45 -7.49 7.05
N ILE A 53 -5.85 -7.33 8.24
CA ILE A 53 -5.01 -8.36 8.87
C ILE A 53 -5.86 -9.28 9.74
N ALA A 54 -6.72 -8.69 10.59
CA ALA A 54 -7.52 -9.44 11.56
C ALA A 54 -8.75 -8.65 12.00
N ILE A 55 -9.84 -9.37 12.31
CA ILE A 55 -10.97 -8.82 13.06
C ILE A 55 -10.65 -9.01 14.54
N LEU A 56 -10.48 -7.89 15.25
CA LEU A 56 -10.12 -7.88 16.66
C LEU A 56 -11.33 -7.99 17.57
N ASP A 57 -12.47 -7.45 17.16
CA ASP A 57 -13.71 -7.45 17.95
C ASP A 57 -14.94 -7.27 17.05
N ARG A 58 -16.09 -7.72 17.54
CA ARG A 58 -17.40 -7.54 16.90
C ARG A 58 -18.43 -7.17 17.95
N GLN A 59 -19.11 -6.04 17.73
CA GLN A 59 -20.16 -5.55 18.62
C GLN A 59 -21.46 -5.32 17.86
N VAL A 60 -22.57 -5.74 18.46
CA VAL A 60 -23.92 -5.42 17.98
C VAL A 60 -24.59 -4.49 18.97
N ARG A 61 -25.03 -3.32 18.50
CA ARG A 61 -25.80 -2.35 19.28
C ARG A 61 -27.25 -2.40 18.86
N LYS A 62 -28.14 -2.70 19.81
CA LYS A 62 -29.59 -2.62 19.59
C LYS A 62 -30.06 -1.18 19.77
N LEU A 63 -30.64 -0.61 18.74
CA LEU A 63 -31.35 0.67 18.78
C LEU A 63 -32.85 0.39 18.83
N GLN A 64 -33.65 1.43 19.11
CA GLN A 64 -35.12 1.28 19.21
C GLN A 64 -35.76 0.71 17.93
N THR A 65 -35.15 0.96 16.76
CA THR A 65 -35.72 0.59 15.46
C THR A 65 -34.93 -0.51 14.74
N LYS A 66 -33.67 -0.76 15.13
CA LYS A 66 -32.79 -1.69 14.40
C LYS A 66 -31.59 -2.13 15.22
N ASP A 67 -31.00 -3.26 14.84
CA ASP A 67 -29.71 -3.71 15.34
C ASP A 67 -28.61 -3.26 14.38
N VAL A 68 -27.50 -2.72 14.91
CA VAL A 68 -26.36 -2.25 14.12
C VAL A 68 -25.11 -2.99 14.57
N ALA A 69 -24.48 -3.70 13.63
CA ALA A 69 -23.23 -4.41 13.88
C ALA A 69 -22.02 -3.61 13.40
N SER A 70 -21.00 -3.55 14.24
CA SER A 70 -19.70 -2.92 13.98
C SER A 70 -18.59 -3.91 14.25
N VAL A 71 -17.58 -3.93 13.37
CA VAL A 71 -16.37 -4.75 13.52
C VAL A 71 -15.17 -3.84 13.72
N LYS A 72 -14.28 -4.28 14.60
CA LYS A 72 -12.99 -3.65 14.84
C LYS A 72 -11.94 -4.42 14.05
N VAL A 73 -11.31 -3.76 13.08
CA VAL A 73 -10.40 -4.40 12.13
C VAL A 73 -9.00 -3.82 12.31
N LEU A 74 -8.01 -4.71 12.41
CA LEU A 74 -6.60 -4.36 12.26
C LEU A 74 -6.28 -4.35 10.78
N ARG A 75 -5.84 -3.22 10.25
CA ARG A 75 -5.49 -3.03 8.83
C ARG A 75 -4.02 -2.69 8.71
N ARG A 76 -3.36 -3.22 7.69
CA ARG A 76 -1.99 -2.84 7.32
C ARG A 76 -2.04 -1.82 6.21
N ASN A 77 -1.36 -0.71 6.42
CA ASN A 77 -1.07 0.30 5.42
C ASN A 77 0.45 0.42 5.29
N ASN A 78 1.04 -0.34 4.37
CA ASN A 78 2.50 -0.47 4.25
C ASN A 78 3.14 -0.99 5.57
N ASN A 79 4.06 -0.24 6.18
CA ASN A 79 4.69 -0.59 7.47
C ASN A 79 3.88 -0.13 8.70
N VAL A 80 2.69 0.45 8.50
CA VAL A 80 1.86 0.99 9.58
C VAL A 80 0.66 0.08 9.79
N GLU A 81 0.44 -0.36 11.02
CA GLU A 81 -0.78 -1.06 11.41
C GLU A 81 -1.74 -0.05 12.06
N GLU A 82 -2.95 0.03 11.51
CA GLU A 82 -4.01 0.91 11.95
C GLU A 82 -5.20 0.09 12.44
N MET A 83 -5.93 0.63 13.41
CA MET A 83 -7.12 -0.02 13.95
C MET A 83 -8.34 0.83 13.63
N THR A 84 -9.25 0.30 12.81
CA THR A 84 -10.48 0.98 12.40
C THR A 84 -11.70 0.26 12.94
N CYS A 85 -12.72 1.02 13.33
CA CYS A 85 -14.05 0.50 13.63
C CYS A 85 -14.98 0.89 12.48
N GLU A 86 -15.60 -0.08 11.85
CA GLU A 86 -16.47 0.13 10.69
C GLU A 86 -17.73 -0.73 10.76
N ALA A 87 -18.74 -0.39 9.96
CA ALA A 87 -19.97 -1.16 9.90
C ALA A 87 -19.69 -2.53 9.25
N GLU A 88 -20.25 -3.60 9.82
CA GLU A 88 -20.03 -4.96 9.32
C GLU A 88 -20.51 -5.13 7.86
N GLU A 89 -21.58 -4.43 7.48
CA GLU A 89 -22.09 -4.47 6.11
C GLU A 89 -21.13 -3.84 5.10
N GLU A 90 -20.45 -2.74 5.46
CA GLU A 90 -19.49 -2.08 4.57
C GLU A 90 -18.23 -2.94 4.41
N MET A 91 -17.75 -3.52 5.51
CA MET A 91 -16.61 -4.44 5.49
C MET A 91 -16.86 -5.65 4.57
N ARG A 92 -18.08 -6.22 4.60
CA ARG A 92 -18.48 -7.34 3.72
C ARG A 92 -18.65 -6.96 2.25
N LYS A 93 -18.88 -5.68 1.93
CA LYS A 93 -18.93 -5.22 0.53
C LYS A 93 -17.53 -5.08 -0.05
N GLU A 94 -16.59 -4.59 0.76
CA GLU A 94 -15.19 -4.38 0.37
C GLU A 94 -14.41 -5.72 0.32
N TYR A 95 -14.74 -6.65 1.22
CA TYR A 95 -14.12 -7.98 1.33
C TYR A 95 -15.20 -9.08 1.49
N PRO A 96 -15.77 -9.59 0.38
CA PRO A 96 -16.79 -10.65 0.41
C PRO A 96 -16.28 -12.01 0.88
#